data_AF-A0A355WCW7-F1
#
_entry.id   AF-A0A355WCW7-F1
#
_cell.length_a   1.000
_cell.length_b   1.000
_cell.length_c   1.000
_cell.angle_alpha   90.00
_cell.angle_beta   90.00
_cell.angle_gamma   90.00
#
_symmetry.space_group_name_H-M   'P 1'
#
loop_
_entity.id
_entity.type
_entity.pdbx_description
1 polymer ?
#
loop_
_entity_poly.entity_id
_entity_poly.type
_entity_poly.pdbx_seq_one_letter_code
_entity_poly.pdbx_strand_id
1 'polypeptide(L)'
;YILKKTDGKPLSSKQPFFKELRMDVSLSEPDFDLPVRQDRISSLDALHEDLYFVGLDFFKTFGQRTVGESLQEPGLILPVINKENGKPGYIKAGLYAEKYDRPKVVIGEKKIDINEALSDISISKIVFNDKTIEEIYVNVETYGNIEILNRLESYIELAENGVISMANGYIEAESIKFNVLSNGNMVKTLELNICSKSLENNKTLNANDVDVPVDKVIGYEDYIKIMDKMKKVKGLDVWRASKSYQGRDIYAIDIYKGFKSKIVSRNKLINSKPVFMINNRHHANEVSSTNSSLYLALKIISDEKYKKYLDRVNLTIIPFENTDGGYIHDMLQKDNPKWKLHIARFNAVGKEFAQGYWKDTKYTEANAVPNVWRKWLPDMMVDNHGVPTHEWDQQFSGYVSPWFKGFWLPRALFYGYFWYVDSPKYPNHKRLNEVLQDYVADAINRDSEIEKWNEDWKDRFEKYAHQWMPKLFPADYYKNLIFYWIAYKPNPEAWHISHRYPYITAVDFTTEVSDETAQGDYLRLCTKTHFISDIATIDMLYKAETVMEDKSFEDGGITLKKVRKRPIKLK
;
A
#
# COMPACT_ATOMS: atom_id res chain seq x y z
N TYR A 1 -13.46 -13.47 -27.66
CA TYR A 1 -12.03 -13.53 -27.31
C TYR A 1 -11.75 -14.51 -26.17
N ILE A 2 -12.25 -14.28 -24.95
CA ILE A 2 -11.92 -15.06 -23.75
C ILE A 2 -12.22 -16.55 -23.93
N LEU A 3 -13.46 -16.90 -24.30
CA LEU A 3 -13.83 -18.31 -24.56
C LEU A 3 -12.90 -18.99 -25.56
N LYS A 4 -12.44 -18.27 -26.60
CA LYS A 4 -11.47 -18.81 -27.57
C LYS A 4 -10.09 -19.02 -26.93
N LYS A 5 -9.63 -18.08 -26.10
CA LYS A 5 -8.33 -18.17 -25.39
C LYS A 5 -8.33 -19.24 -24.29
N THR A 6 -9.50 -19.60 -23.78
CA THR A 6 -9.66 -20.52 -22.66
C THR A 6 -10.26 -21.86 -23.05
N ASP A 7 -10.38 -22.17 -24.35
CA ASP A 7 -10.99 -23.40 -24.89
C ASP A 7 -12.40 -23.66 -24.34
N GLY A 8 -13.20 -22.60 -24.28
CA GLY A 8 -14.56 -22.61 -23.73
C GLY A 8 -14.64 -22.66 -22.20
N LYS A 9 -13.50 -22.77 -21.48
CA LYS A 9 -13.45 -22.96 -20.02
C LYS A 9 -12.65 -21.85 -19.31
N PRO A 10 -13.27 -20.69 -19.00
CA PRO A 10 -12.61 -19.56 -18.34
C PRO A 10 -12.46 -19.79 -16.82
N LEU A 11 -11.58 -20.70 -16.42
CA LEU A 11 -11.31 -21.02 -15.01
C LEU A 11 -10.55 -19.88 -14.29
N SER A 12 -10.69 -19.80 -12.96
CA SER A 12 -9.94 -18.83 -12.13
C SER A 12 -8.42 -18.92 -12.34
N SER A 13 -7.89 -20.13 -12.56
CA SER A 13 -6.46 -20.35 -12.82
C SER A 13 -5.94 -19.77 -14.15
N LYS A 14 -6.84 -19.43 -15.08
CA LYS A 14 -6.50 -18.82 -16.38
C LYS A 14 -6.56 -17.29 -16.36
N GLN A 15 -6.88 -16.68 -15.22
CA GLN A 15 -6.90 -15.23 -15.07
C GLN A 15 -5.47 -14.66 -14.85
N PRO A 16 -5.20 -13.39 -15.21
CA PRO A 16 -6.10 -12.48 -15.92
C PRO A 16 -6.27 -12.86 -17.40
N PHE A 17 -7.43 -12.58 -17.96
CA PHE A 17 -7.76 -12.99 -19.33
C PHE A 17 -7.16 -12.05 -20.38
N PHE A 18 -7.03 -10.78 -20.04
CA PHE A 18 -6.46 -9.71 -20.85
C PHE A 18 -5.58 -8.82 -19.98
N LYS A 19 -4.72 -8.02 -20.61
CA LYS A 19 -3.94 -7.00 -19.92
C LYS A 19 -4.84 -5.81 -19.60
N GLU A 20 -5.53 -5.32 -20.63
CA GLU A 20 -6.32 -4.10 -20.57
C GLU A 20 -7.51 -4.19 -21.54
N LEU A 21 -8.69 -3.80 -21.07
CA LEU A 21 -9.85 -3.43 -21.86
C LEU A 21 -9.99 -1.91 -21.75
N ARG A 22 -9.45 -1.19 -22.73
CA ARG A 22 -9.50 0.28 -22.78
C ARG A 22 -10.78 0.73 -23.48
N MET A 23 -11.46 1.70 -22.91
CA MET A 23 -12.65 2.32 -23.47
C MET A 23 -12.42 3.83 -23.53
N ASP A 24 -12.01 4.34 -24.69
CA ASP A 24 -11.90 5.78 -24.92
C ASP A 24 -13.31 6.32 -25.27
N VAL A 25 -13.83 7.20 -24.41
CA VAL A 25 -15.19 7.74 -24.49
C VAL A 25 -15.13 9.26 -24.57
N SER A 26 -15.86 9.86 -25.50
CA SER A 26 -16.04 11.31 -25.61
C SER A 26 -17.53 11.65 -25.58
N LEU A 27 -17.95 12.50 -24.64
CA LEU A 27 -19.36 12.82 -24.40
C LEU A 27 -19.54 14.30 -24.04
N SER A 28 -20.74 14.85 -24.25
CA SER A 28 -21.09 16.24 -23.91
C SER A 28 -21.84 16.37 -22.57
N GLU A 29 -21.84 15.33 -21.73
CA GLU A 29 -22.71 15.27 -20.56
C GLU A 29 -22.29 16.22 -19.41
N PRO A 30 -23.21 16.51 -18.47
CA PRO A 30 -22.92 17.32 -17.29
C PRO A 30 -21.70 16.83 -16.50
N ASP A 31 -20.86 17.78 -16.09
CA ASP A 31 -19.69 17.60 -15.25
C ASP A 31 -19.29 18.99 -14.74
N PHE A 32 -19.70 19.33 -13.52
CA PHE A 32 -19.41 20.61 -12.88
C PHE A 32 -19.54 20.52 -11.36
N ASP A 33 -18.71 21.30 -10.65
CA ASP A 33 -18.74 21.39 -9.20
C ASP A 33 -19.94 22.20 -8.69
N LEU A 34 -20.44 21.85 -7.51
CA LEU A 34 -21.43 22.63 -6.79
C LEU A 34 -20.74 23.58 -5.80
N PRO A 35 -21.34 24.74 -5.47
CA PRO A 35 -20.78 25.69 -4.52
C PRO A 35 -20.97 25.25 -3.05
N VAL A 36 -20.94 23.94 -2.79
CA VAL A 36 -21.12 23.33 -1.48
C VAL A 36 -20.15 22.15 -1.33
N ARG A 37 -19.32 22.20 -0.28
CA ARG A 37 -18.32 21.17 0.05
C ARG A 37 -17.42 20.79 -1.15
N GLN A 38 -17.35 19.49 -1.44
CA GLN A 38 -16.71 18.91 -2.63
C GLN A 38 -17.75 18.28 -3.57
N ASP A 39 -19.04 18.61 -3.37
CA ASP A 39 -20.14 18.02 -4.12
C ASP A 39 -20.09 18.46 -5.59
N ARG A 40 -20.54 17.57 -6.48
CA ARG A 40 -20.62 17.85 -7.92
C ARG A 40 -21.76 17.11 -8.59
N ILE A 41 -22.09 17.58 -9.79
CA ILE A 41 -22.97 16.86 -10.72
C ILE A 41 -22.12 16.41 -11.90
N SER A 42 -21.93 15.09 -12.03
CA SER A 42 -21.15 14.53 -13.14
C SER A 42 -21.71 13.19 -13.60
N SER A 43 -22.42 13.20 -14.74
CA SER A 43 -22.79 11.96 -15.43
C SER A 43 -21.58 11.25 -16.00
N LEU A 44 -20.47 11.97 -16.23
CA LEU A 44 -19.23 11.41 -16.75
C LEU A 44 -18.49 10.61 -15.67
N ASP A 45 -18.39 11.13 -14.44
CA ASP A 45 -17.86 10.38 -13.29
C ASP A 45 -18.72 9.15 -13.00
N ALA A 46 -20.05 9.30 -12.97
CA ALA A 46 -20.97 8.18 -12.77
C ALA A 46 -20.84 7.10 -13.86
N LEU A 47 -20.70 7.50 -15.13
CA LEU A 47 -20.46 6.56 -16.23
C LEU A 47 -19.09 5.87 -16.11
N HIS A 48 -18.07 6.58 -15.65
CA HIS A 48 -16.75 5.98 -15.39
C HIS A 48 -16.87 4.87 -14.33
N GLU A 49 -17.58 5.15 -13.25
CA GLU A 49 -17.88 4.20 -12.18
C GLU A 49 -18.67 2.97 -12.68
N ASP A 50 -19.70 3.21 -13.50
CA ASP A 50 -20.49 2.14 -14.14
C ASP A 50 -19.63 1.24 -15.02
N LEU A 51 -18.88 1.82 -15.97
CA LEU A 51 -18.06 1.06 -16.91
C LEU A 51 -17.03 0.18 -16.20
N TYR A 52 -16.49 0.66 -15.07
CA TYR A 52 -15.58 -0.13 -14.25
C TYR A 52 -16.29 -1.22 -13.44
N PHE A 53 -17.21 -0.87 -12.54
CA PHE A 53 -17.81 -1.84 -11.62
C PHE A 53 -18.77 -2.81 -12.29
N VAL A 54 -19.62 -2.34 -13.21
CA VAL A 54 -20.49 -3.22 -14.01
C VAL A 54 -19.63 -4.13 -14.88
N GLY A 55 -18.50 -3.62 -15.38
CA GLY A 55 -17.49 -4.43 -16.07
C GLY A 55 -16.95 -5.57 -15.21
N LEU A 56 -16.56 -5.30 -13.96
CA LEU A 56 -16.09 -6.33 -13.03
C LEU A 56 -17.20 -7.35 -12.69
N ASP A 57 -18.43 -6.87 -12.46
CA ASP A 57 -19.57 -7.72 -12.13
C ASP A 57 -20.01 -8.60 -13.30
N PHE A 58 -19.86 -8.12 -14.52
CA PHE A 58 -20.04 -8.94 -15.72
C PHE A 58 -19.11 -10.16 -15.65
N PHE A 59 -17.84 -10.00 -15.27
CA PHE A 59 -16.91 -11.13 -15.17
C PHE A 59 -17.23 -12.09 -14.03
N LYS A 60 -17.63 -11.58 -12.86
CA LYS A 60 -18.11 -12.42 -11.76
C LYS A 60 -19.31 -13.27 -12.21
N THR A 61 -20.28 -12.65 -12.88
CA THR A 61 -21.50 -13.32 -13.38
C THR A 61 -21.20 -14.30 -14.52
N PHE A 62 -20.31 -13.90 -15.43
CA PHE A 62 -19.84 -14.73 -16.53
C PHE A 62 -19.16 -16.01 -16.03
N GLY A 63 -18.31 -15.90 -15.02
CA GLY A 63 -17.70 -17.06 -14.35
C GLY A 63 -18.73 -17.99 -13.73
N GLN A 64 -19.66 -17.44 -12.95
CA GLN A 64 -20.71 -18.21 -12.29
C GLN A 64 -21.56 -18.99 -13.29
N ARG A 65 -21.92 -18.36 -14.42
CA ARG A 65 -22.74 -19.00 -15.47
C ARG A 65 -22.00 -20.02 -16.32
N THR A 66 -20.68 -19.87 -16.50
CA THR A 66 -19.90 -20.72 -17.42
C THR A 66 -19.19 -21.87 -16.72
N VAL A 67 -18.64 -21.63 -15.53
CA VAL A 67 -17.80 -22.59 -14.80
C VAL A 67 -18.14 -22.70 -13.30
N GLY A 68 -19.16 -21.99 -12.81
CA GLY A 68 -19.57 -22.03 -11.40
C GLY A 68 -18.62 -21.32 -10.43
N GLU A 69 -17.71 -20.49 -10.93
CA GLU A 69 -16.72 -19.75 -10.14
C GLU A 69 -16.90 -18.23 -10.28
N SER A 70 -16.67 -17.45 -9.22
CA SER A 70 -16.64 -15.99 -9.34
C SER A 70 -15.27 -15.52 -9.85
N LEU A 71 -15.21 -15.05 -11.09
CA LEU A 71 -13.99 -14.57 -11.72
C LEU A 71 -13.72 -13.10 -11.33
N GLN A 72 -12.73 -12.86 -10.49
CA GLN A 72 -12.51 -11.57 -9.82
C GLN A 72 -11.31 -10.76 -10.33
N GLU A 73 -10.50 -11.35 -11.22
CA GLU A 73 -9.27 -10.75 -11.76
C GLU A 73 -9.26 -10.80 -13.29
N PRO A 74 -10.25 -10.19 -14.00
CA PRO A 74 -10.36 -10.33 -15.45
C PRO A 74 -9.19 -9.69 -16.23
N GLY A 75 -8.53 -8.69 -15.65
CA GLY A 75 -7.61 -7.76 -16.31
C GLY A 75 -8.05 -6.32 -16.06
N LEU A 76 -7.23 -5.34 -16.44
CA LEU A 76 -7.57 -3.92 -16.24
C LEU A 76 -8.76 -3.53 -17.13
N ILE A 77 -9.86 -3.04 -16.54
CA ILE A 77 -10.94 -2.38 -17.28
C ILE A 77 -10.71 -0.88 -17.14
N LEU A 78 -10.37 -0.20 -18.24
CA LEU A 78 -9.90 1.18 -18.26
C LEU A 78 -10.84 2.09 -19.07
N PRO A 79 -11.87 2.69 -18.45
CA PRO A 79 -12.60 3.80 -19.04
C PRO A 79 -11.71 5.06 -19.02
N VAL A 80 -11.54 5.69 -20.18
CA VAL A 80 -10.91 7.00 -20.34
C VAL A 80 -11.96 7.92 -20.94
N ILE A 81 -12.58 8.74 -20.10
CA ILE A 81 -13.73 9.56 -20.48
C ILE A 81 -13.30 11.03 -20.58
N ASN A 82 -13.62 11.65 -21.71
CA ASN A 82 -13.34 13.05 -22.00
C ASN A 82 -14.65 13.81 -22.26
N LYS A 83 -14.73 15.03 -21.73
CA LYS A 83 -15.83 15.95 -22.03
C LYS A 83 -15.56 16.69 -23.33
N GLU A 84 -16.42 16.50 -24.32
CA GLU A 84 -16.39 17.20 -25.60
C GLU A 84 -17.75 17.83 -25.88
N ASN A 85 -17.92 19.09 -25.50
CA ASN A 85 -19.21 19.80 -25.62
C ASN A 85 -19.65 19.97 -27.09
N GLY A 86 -20.93 19.69 -27.35
CA GLY A 86 -21.58 19.95 -28.64
C GLY A 86 -21.20 18.96 -29.75
N LYS A 87 -20.50 17.87 -29.43
CA LYS A 87 -20.16 16.81 -30.38
C LYS A 87 -21.01 15.56 -30.15
N PRO A 88 -21.28 14.75 -31.19
CA PRO A 88 -21.87 13.43 -31.00
C PRO A 88 -21.02 12.57 -30.07
N GLY A 89 -21.68 11.77 -29.24
CA GLY A 89 -21.00 10.81 -28.38
C GLY A 89 -20.18 9.81 -29.19
N TYR A 90 -18.98 9.50 -28.71
CA TYR A 90 -18.07 8.55 -29.34
C TYR A 90 -17.53 7.57 -28.29
N ILE A 91 -17.46 6.29 -28.67
CA ILE A 91 -16.82 5.25 -27.88
C ILE A 91 -15.95 4.37 -28.78
N LYS A 92 -14.73 4.10 -28.33
CA LYS A 92 -13.83 3.12 -28.90
C LYS A 92 -13.35 2.17 -27.81
N ALA A 93 -13.66 0.89 -27.97
CA ALA A 93 -13.17 -0.16 -27.08
C ALA A 93 -12.02 -0.93 -27.73
N GLY A 94 -10.91 -1.08 -27.02
CA GLY A 94 -9.75 -1.88 -27.42
C GLY A 94 -9.42 -2.93 -26.37
N LEU A 95 -9.20 -4.17 -26.80
CA LEU A 95 -8.78 -5.26 -25.92
C LEU A 95 -7.31 -5.62 -26.18
N TYR A 96 -6.49 -5.43 -25.16
CA TYR A 96 -5.04 -5.62 -25.21
C TYR A 96 -4.63 -6.82 -24.37
N ALA A 97 -3.63 -7.55 -24.86
CA ALA A 97 -3.03 -8.66 -24.15
C ALA A 97 -1.51 -8.49 -24.11
N GLU A 98 -0.88 -9.08 -23.12
CA GLU A 98 0.58 -9.17 -23.12
C GLU A 98 1.06 -9.92 -24.35
N LYS A 99 2.09 -9.37 -25.00
CA LYS A 99 2.70 -9.99 -26.19
C LYS A 99 3.41 -11.30 -25.82
N TYR A 100 3.89 -11.41 -24.58
CA TYR A 100 4.62 -12.55 -24.03
C TYR A 100 4.12 -12.87 -22.62
N ASP A 101 4.27 -14.14 -22.20
CA ASP A 101 3.85 -14.65 -20.87
C ASP A 101 4.73 -14.14 -19.71
N ARG A 102 5.94 -13.71 -20.02
CA ARG A 102 6.94 -13.15 -19.10
C ARG A 102 7.87 -12.21 -19.85
N PRO A 103 8.67 -11.35 -19.17
CA PRO A 103 9.63 -10.51 -19.86
C PRO A 103 10.62 -11.34 -20.70
N LYS A 104 10.76 -10.98 -21.98
CA LYS A 104 11.67 -11.64 -22.92
C LYS A 104 12.66 -10.64 -23.52
N VAL A 105 13.90 -11.08 -23.67
CA VAL A 105 14.90 -10.41 -24.50
C VAL A 105 14.76 -10.95 -25.93
N VAL A 106 14.65 -10.06 -26.91
CA VAL A 106 14.55 -10.43 -28.33
C VAL A 106 15.86 -10.10 -29.02
N ILE A 107 16.58 -11.13 -29.48
CA ILE A 107 17.86 -11.00 -30.18
C ILE A 107 17.68 -11.60 -31.57
N GLY A 108 17.54 -10.74 -32.59
CA GLY A 108 17.12 -11.18 -33.94
C GLY A 108 15.75 -11.87 -33.88
N GLU A 109 15.67 -13.12 -34.33
CA GLU A 109 14.45 -13.94 -34.24
C GLU A 109 14.31 -14.72 -32.91
N LYS A 110 15.40 -14.82 -32.13
CA LYS A 110 15.40 -15.55 -30.85
C LYS A 110 14.67 -14.75 -29.78
N LYS A 111 13.91 -15.46 -28.95
CA LYS A 111 13.17 -14.93 -27.80
C LYS A 111 13.62 -15.69 -26.57
N ILE A 112 14.30 -15.00 -25.66
CA ILE A 112 14.92 -15.59 -24.47
C ILE A 112 14.20 -15.04 -23.24
N ASP A 113 13.82 -15.90 -22.29
CA ASP A 113 13.20 -15.43 -21.07
C ASP A 113 14.24 -14.71 -20.20
N ILE A 114 13.91 -13.55 -19.65
CA ILE A 114 14.87 -12.77 -18.86
C ILE A 114 15.34 -13.53 -17.60
N ASN A 115 14.44 -14.36 -17.04
CA ASN A 115 14.67 -15.18 -15.85
C ASN A 115 15.21 -16.58 -16.17
N GLU A 116 15.46 -16.91 -17.43
CA GLU A 116 16.14 -18.15 -17.78
C GLU A 116 17.57 -18.07 -17.25
N ALA A 117 17.85 -18.89 -16.22
CA ALA A 117 19.15 -18.94 -15.55
C ALA A 117 20.25 -19.01 -16.61
N LEU A 118 21.20 -18.07 -16.54
CA LEU A 118 22.34 -18.03 -17.44
C LEU A 118 23.13 -19.34 -17.36
N SER A 119 23.28 -19.88 -16.14
CA SER A 119 23.91 -21.18 -15.82
C SER A 119 24.06 -21.38 -14.30
N ASP A 120 24.98 -22.27 -13.88
CA ASP A 120 25.51 -22.36 -12.53
C ASP A 120 26.29 -21.08 -12.16
N ILE A 121 25.70 -20.30 -11.25
CA ILE A 121 26.24 -19.04 -10.74
C ILE A 121 26.58 -19.22 -9.25
N SER A 122 27.77 -18.79 -8.84
CA SER A 122 28.18 -18.79 -7.43
C SER A 122 28.99 -17.55 -7.06
N ILE A 123 28.83 -17.07 -5.83
CA ILE A 123 29.70 -16.02 -5.29
C ILE A 123 31.00 -16.69 -4.85
N SER A 124 32.12 -16.29 -5.45
CA SER A 124 33.43 -16.89 -5.17
C SER A 124 34.24 -16.07 -4.18
N LYS A 125 34.07 -14.74 -4.15
CA LYS A 125 34.80 -13.85 -3.25
C LYS A 125 34.02 -12.56 -3.02
N ILE A 126 34.08 -12.03 -1.81
CA ILE A 126 33.58 -10.69 -1.45
C ILE A 126 34.75 -9.92 -0.85
N VAL A 127 35.02 -8.73 -1.35
CA VAL A 127 36.03 -7.79 -0.84
C VAL A 127 35.29 -6.63 -0.18
N PHE A 128 35.66 -6.28 1.04
CA PHE A 128 35.01 -5.22 1.80
C PHE A 128 36.05 -4.36 2.51
N ASN A 129 35.72 -3.09 2.73
CA ASN A 129 36.44 -2.18 3.60
C ASN A 129 35.64 -1.88 4.87
N ASP A 130 36.12 -0.96 5.70
CA ASP A 130 35.50 -0.59 6.98
C ASP A 130 34.07 -0.04 6.87
N LYS A 131 33.61 0.30 5.66
CA LYS A 131 32.33 1.01 5.41
C LYS A 131 31.42 0.32 4.39
N THR A 132 31.97 -0.34 3.38
CA THR A 132 31.21 -0.88 2.22
C THR A 132 31.82 -2.17 1.68
N ILE A 133 31.05 -2.89 0.85
CA ILE A 133 31.60 -3.94 0.00
C ILE A 133 32.28 -3.22 -1.18
N GLU A 134 33.55 -3.49 -1.46
CA GLU A 134 34.25 -2.92 -2.61
C GLU A 134 33.93 -3.74 -3.86
N GLU A 135 34.17 -5.04 -3.81
CA GLU A 135 34.06 -5.91 -4.98
C GLU A 135 33.35 -7.22 -4.63
N ILE A 136 32.50 -7.70 -5.53
CA ILE A 136 31.95 -9.05 -5.47
C ILE A 136 32.37 -9.81 -6.70
N TYR A 137 32.98 -10.97 -6.50
CA TYR A 137 33.33 -11.91 -7.55
C TYR A 137 32.26 -12.98 -7.66
N VAL A 138 31.73 -13.11 -8.86
CA VAL A 138 30.69 -14.07 -9.22
C VAL A 138 31.26 -15.00 -10.29
N ASN A 139 31.32 -16.29 -10.02
CA ASN A 139 31.66 -17.28 -11.02
C ASN A 139 30.39 -17.62 -11.83
N VAL A 140 30.50 -17.62 -13.15
CA VAL A 140 29.44 -18.00 -14.10
C VAL A 140 29.97 -19.11 -14.98
N GLU A 141 29.53 -20.33 -14.78
CA GLU A 141 30.00 -21.50 -15.54
C GLU A 141 29.22 -21.64 -16.86
N THR A 142 29.89 -21.72 -18.00
CA THR A 142 29.23 -21.75 -19.31
C THR A 142 29.10 -23.15 -19.89
N TYR A 143 29.87 -24.11 -19.40
CA TYR A 143 29.98 -25.46 -19.98
C TYR A 143 30.23 -25.44 -21.51
N GLY A 144 30.94 -24.42 -22.00
CA GLY A 144 31.23 -24.25 -23.43
C GLY A 144 30.14 -23.51 -24.24
N ASN A 145 29.04 -23.08 -23.62
CA ASN A 145 28.00 -22.32 -24.31
C ASN A 145 28.35 -20.82 -24.39
N ILE A 146 28.85 -20.39 -25.55
CA ILE A 146 29.25 -19.01 -25.81
C ILE A 146 28.10 -17.99 -25.76
N GLU A 147 26.85 -18.44 -25.90
CA GLU A 147 25.67 -17.57 -25.82
C GLU A 147 25.51 -16.96 -24.41
N ILE A 148 25.96 -17.66 -23.37
CA ILE A 148 25.93 -17.17 -21.99
C ILE A 148 26.86 -15.96 -21.82
N LEU A 149 28.04 -16.02 -22.43
CA LEU A 149 28.99 -14.89 -22.41
C LEU A 149 28.39 -13.66 -23.09
N ASN A 150 27.83 -13.82 -24.30
CA ASN A 150 27.22 -12.72 -25.04
C ASN A 150 26.03 -12.10 -24.30
N ARG A 151 25.19 -12.93 -23.65
CA ARG A 151 24.08 -12.47 -22.81
C ARG A 151 24.58 -11.67 -21.61
N LEU A 152 25.62 -12.15 -20.93
CA LEU A 152 26.20 -11.47 -19.78
C LEU A 152 26.80 -10.11 -20.16
N GLU A 153 27.51 -10.03 -21.28
CA GLU A 153 28.01 -8.76 -21.84
C GLU A 153 26.85 -7.79 -22.12
N SER A 154 25.76 -8.27 -22.74
CA SER A 154 24.57 -7.45 -22.99
C SER A 154 23.92 -6.97 -21.70
N TYR A 155 23.84 -7.81 -20.66
CA TYR A 155 23.32 -7.40 -19.35
C TYR A 155 24.17 -6.31 -18.70
N ILE A 156 25.50 -6.45 -18.76
CA ILE A 156 26.43 -5.44 -18.24
C ILE A 156 26.24 -4.14 -18.99
N GLU A 157 26.20 -4.17 -20.33
CA GLU A 157 25.97 -2.97 -21.15
C GLU A 157 24.63 -2.29 -20.84
N LEU A 158 23.54 -3.06 -20.71
CA LEU A 158 22.24 -2.51 -20.34
C LEU A 158 22.26 -1.88 -18.94
N ALA A 159 23.01 -2.46 -18.00
CA ALA A 159 23.15 -1.95 -16.65
C ALA A 159 23.98 -0.67 -16.61
N GLU A 160 25.11 -0.62 -17.31
CA GLU A 160 25.98 0.56 -17.42
C GLU A 160 25.27 1.74 -18.11
N ASN A 161 24.40 1.43 -19.08
CA ASN A 161 23.54 2.42 -19.74
C ASN A 161 22.30 2.82 -18.90
N GLY A 162 22.09 2.23 -17.74
CA GLY A 162 20.96 2.53 -16.84
C GLY A 162 19.60 2.06 -17.36
N VAL A 163 19.57 1.14 -18.34
CA VAL A 163 18.33 0.55 -18.89
C VAL A 163 17.75 -0.47 -17.91
N ILE A 164 18.61 -1.19 -17.19
CA ILE A 164 18.23 -2.13 -16.14
C ILE A 164 18.87 -1.72 -14.81
N SER A 165 18.12 -1.85 -13.70
CA SER A 165 18.66 -1.65 -12.35
C SER A 165 19.26 -2.95 -11.84
N MET A 166 20.57 -3.00 -11.61
CA MET A 166 21.22 -4.14 -10.95
C MET A 166 21.03 -4.01 -9.45
N ALA A 167 20.25 -4.94 -8.88
CA ALA A 167 19.96 -5.07 -7.45
C ALA A 167 19.42 -3.80 -6.76
N ASN A 168 18.10 -3.63 -6.75
CA ASN A 168 17.42 -2.74 -5.80
C ASN A 168 17.72 -3.19 -4.35
N GLY A 169 18.77 -2.64 -3.74
CA GLY A 169 18.93 -2.46 -2.30
C GLY A 169 19.42 -3.64 -1.45
N TYR A 170 19.98 -4.71 -2.04
CA TYR A 170 20.52 -5.83 -1.24
C TYR A 170 22.04 -5.90 -1.18
N ILE A 171 22.73 -5.23 -2.11
CA ILE A 171 24.19 -5.29 -2.23
C ILE A 171 24.72 -3.88 -2.53
N GLU A 172 25.39 -3.27 -1.55
CA GLU A 172 26.15 -2.03 -1.71
C GLU A 172 27.60 -2.39 -2.07
N ALA A 173 27.85 -2.73 -3.33
CA ALA A 173 29.19 -3.00 -3.88
C ALA A 173 29.61 -1.92 -4.89
N GLU A 174 30.90 -1.60 -4.98
CA GLU A 174 31.42 -0.64 -5.97
C GLU A 174 31.51 -1.27 -7.37
N SER A 175 31.89 -2.55 -7.46
CA SER A 175 31.82 -3.33 -8.70
C SER A 175 31.46 -4.80 -8.47
N ILE A 176 30.92 -5.43 -9.52
CA ILE A 176 30.75 -6.88 -9.60
C ILE A 176 31.63 -7.40 -10.73
N LYS A 177 32.51 -8.36 -10.40
CA LYS A 177 33.38 -9.05 -11.35
C LYS A 177 32.82 -10.44 -11.63
N PHE A 178 32.45 -10.69 -12.88
CA PHE A 178 31.95 -11.97 -13.34
C PHE A 178 33.11 -12.78 -13.94
N ASN A 179 33.55 -13.81 -13.23
CA ASN A 179 34.51 -14.79 -13.73
C ASN A 179 33.74 -15.82 -14.58
N VAL A 180 33.82 -15.69 -15.90
CA VAL A 180 33.19 -16.61 -16.84
C VAL A 180 34.07 -17.84 -16.99
N LEU A 181 33.54 -19.00 -16.60
CA LEU A 181 34.22 -20.29 -16.66
C LEU A 181 33.66 -21.14 -17.81
N SER A 182 34.43 -22.08 -18.34
CA SER A 182 33.99 -23.11 -19.27
C SER A 182 34.62 -24.43 -18.85
N ASN A 183 33.79 -25.36 -18.39
CA ASN A 183 34.20 -26.65 -17.82
C ASN A 183 35.26 -26.46 -16.71
N GLY A 184 35.03 -25.51 -15.81
CA GLY A 184 35.91 -25.17 -14.69
C GLY A 184 37.12 -24.31 -15.03
N ASN A 185 37.39 -24.04 -16.32
CA ASN A 185 38.50 -23.20 -16.74
C ASN A 185 38.05 -21.76 -16.97
N MET A 186 38.79 -20.80 -16.43
CA MET A 186 38.48 -19.39 -16.63
C MET A 186 38.68 -18.97 -18.08
N VAL A 187 37.61 -18.46 -18.70
CA VAL A 187 37.58 -17.98 -20.09
C VAL A 187 37.79 -16.48 -20.16
N LYS A 188 37.03 -15.72 -19.36
CA LYS A 188 37.04 -14.25 -19.37
C LYS A 188 36.58 -13.73 -18.01
N THR A 189 37.08 -12.57 -17.62
CA THR A 189 36.48 -11.79 -16.52
C THR A 189 35.79 -10.58 -17.11
N LEU A 190 34.51 -10.40 -16.80
CA LEU A 190 33.75 -9.20 -17.13
C LEU A 190 33.56 -8.38 -15.86
N GLU A 191 33.63 -7.07 -15.96
CA GLU A 191 33.41 -6.18 -14.83
C GLU A 191 32.20 -5.31 -15.11
N LEU A 192 31.28 -5.30 -14.16
CA LEU A 192 30.24 -4.29 -14.08
C LEU A 192 30.67 -3.31 -13.01
N ASN A 193 31.05 -2.11 -13.42
CA ASN A 193 31.14 -1.02 -12.48
C ASN A 193 29.71 -0.67 -12.05
N ILE A 194 29.38 -0.91 -10.78
CA ILE A 194 28.07 -0.48 -10.27
C ILE A 194 28.00 1.05 -10.29
N CYS A 195 29.17 1.73 -10.48
CA CYS A 195 29.38 3.16 -10.74
C CYS A 195 28.10 3.92 -10.50
N SER A 196 27.81 4.00 -9.20
CA SER A 196 26.67 4.68 -8.66
C SER A 196 26.69 6.09 -9.22
N LYS A 197 25.87 6.34 -10.24
CA LYS A 197 25.33 7.69 -10.44
C LYS A 197 24.60 8.19 -9.18
N SER A 198 24.50 7.39 -8.11
CA SER A 198 24.07 7.76 -6.76
C SER A 198 25.17 8.03 -5.72
N LEU A 199 26.48 7.91 -6.01
CA LEU A 199 27.51 8.37 -5.04
C LEU A 199 27.65 9.90 -5.03
N GLU A 200 27.11 10.59 -6.04
CA GLU A 200 26.89 12.04 -5.96
C GLU A 200 25.76 12.33 -4.96
N ASN A 201 26.18 12.62 -3.72
CA ASN A 201 25.41 12.92 -2.52
C ASN A 201 24.95 11.70 -1.68
N ASN A 202 25.94 11.01 -1.08
CA ASN A 202 25.84 10.41 0.26
C ASN A 202 25.67 11.46 1.38
N LYS A 203 25.10 12.62 1.07
CA LYS A 203 24.78 13.63 2.06
C LYS A 203 23.60 13.11 2.88
N THR A 204 23.86 12.79 4.14
CA THR A 204 22.77 12.58 5.11
C THR A 204 21.90 13.82 5.14
N LEU A 205 20.61 13.63 4.92
CA LEU A 205 19.60 14.68 4.96
C LEU A 205 19.04 14.81 6.38
N ASN A 206 18.65 16.03 6.74
CA ASN A 206 17.76 16.26 7.86
C ASN A 206 16.31 16.13 7.39
N ALA A 207 15.38 15.95 8.33
CA ALA A 207 13.96 15.85 8.00
C ALA A 207 13.42 17.07 7.23
N ASN A 208 13.93 18.27 7.54
CA ASN A 208 13.52 19.52 6.88
C ASN A 208 14.02 19.65 5.43
N ASP A 209 14.95 18.79 4.99
CA ASP A 209 15.46 18.79 3.61
C ASP A 209 14.54 18.00 2.66
N VAL A 210 13.54 17.28 3.20
CA VAL A 210 12.58 16.50 2.43
C VAL A 210 11.23 17.20 2.44
N ASP A 211 10.83 17.68 1.26
CA ASP A 211 9.51 18.24 1.05
C ASP A 211 8.49 17.12 0.78
N VAL A 212 7.40 17.13 1.55
CA VAL A 212 6.25 16.22 1.39
C VAL A 212 5.03 17.11 1.19
N PRO A 213 4.42 17.12 0.00
CA PRO A 213 3.22 17.92 -0.22
C PRO A 213 2.10 17.39 0.66
N VAL A 214 1.34 18.30 1.28
CA VAL A 214 0.18 17.94 2.14
C VAL A 214 -1.15 18.28 1.48
N ASP A 215 -1.12 18.95 0.33
CA ASP A 215 -2.26 19.53 -0.40
C ASP A 215 -2.29 19.10 -1.88
N LYS A 216 -1.38 18.23 -2.29
CA LYS A 216 -1.32 17.68 -3.65
C LYS A 216 -1.25 16.16 -3.61
N VAL A 217 -1.97 15.51 -4.51
CA VAL A 217 -1.90 14.06 -4.71
C VAL A 217 -0.46 13.65 -5.01
N ILE A 218 0.05 12.69 -4.24
CA ILE A 218 1.35 12.06 -4.47
C ILE A 218 1.13 10.85 -5.39
N GLY A 219 1.47 11.00 -6.67
CA GLY A 219 1.50 9.89 -7.63
C GLY A 219 2.69 8.97 -7.39
N TYR A 220 2.70 7.79 -8.05
CA TYR A 220 3.76 6.79 -7.84
C TYR A 220 5.18 7.32 -8.10
N GLU A 221 5.38 8.10 -9.17
CA GLU A 221 6.72 8.64 -9.49
C GLU A 221 7.21 9.63 -8.43
N ASP A 222 6.33 10.51 -7.95
CA ASP A 222 6.68 11.46 -6.90
C ASP A 222 6.90 10.76 -5.56
N TYR A 223 6.13 9.71 -5.27
CA TYR A 223 6.38 8.82 -4.15
C TYR A 223 7.79 8.21 -4.20
N ILE A 224 8.24 7.66 -5.34
CA ILE A 224 9.60 7.13 -5.47
C ILE A 224 10.66 8.20 -5.21
N LYS A 225 10.49 9.41 -5.77
CA LYS A 225 11.41 10.54 -5.52
C LYS A 225 11.46 10.92 -4.04
N ILE A 226 10.32 10.92 -3.35
CA ILE A 226 10.25 11.18 -1.90
C ILE A 226 10.96 10.06 -1.14
N MET A 227 10.70 8.79 -1.48
CA MET A 227 11.34 7.65 -0.82
C MET A 227 12.86 7.67 -0.98
N ASP A 228 13.38 8.05 -2.14
CA ASP A 228 14.82 8.17 -2.39
C ASP A 228 15.48 9.27 -1.55
N LYS A 229 14.75 10.35 -1.24
CA LYS A 229 15.19 11.35 -0.26
C LYS A 229 15.08 10.82 1.16
N MET A 230 13.97 10.17 1.53
CA MET A 230 13.73 9.64 2.87
C MET A 230 14.75 8.57 3.29
N LYS A 231 15.24 7.73 2.35
CA LYS A 231 16.36 6.79 2.58
C LYS A 231 17.61 7.47 3.13
N LYS A 232 17.80 8.77 2.84
CA LYS A 232 18.96 9.56 3.27
C LYS A 232 18.71 10.32 4.58
N VAL A 233 17.50 10.29 5.14
CA VAL A 233 17.14 11.05 6.34
C VAL A 233 17.57 10.29 7.60
N LYS A 234 18.39 10.93 8.43
CA LYS A 234 18.81 10.32 9.71
C LYS A 234 17.61 10.10 10.64
N GLY A 235 17.42 8.86 11.06
CA GLY A 235 16.33 8.46 11.96
C GLY A 235 15.17 7.75 11.28
N LEU A 236 15.20 7.64 9.95
CA LEU A 236 14.30 6.78 9.18
C LEU A 236 15.08 5.56 8.68
N ASP A 237 14.50 4.37 8.82
CA ASP A 237 14.99 3.13 8.21
C ASP A 237 14.00 2.72 7.11
N VAL A 238 14.34 3.10 5.87
CA VAL A 238 13.50 2.89 4.69
C VAL A 238 13.96 1.64 3.96
N TRP A 239 13.04 0.71 3.72
CA TRP A 239 13.33 -0.55 3.05
C TRP A 239 12.16 -0.98 2.16
N ARG A 240 12.41 -1.77 1.13
CA ARG A 240 11.35 -2.28 0.25
C ARG A 240 10.60 -3.44 0.92
N ALA A 241 9.33 -3.23 1.21
CA ALA A 241 8.44 -4.21 1.81
C ALA A 241 7.94 -5.26 0.80
N SER A 242 7.64 -4.85 -0.43
CA SER A 242 7.25 -5.75 -1.51
C SER A 242 7.40 -5.10 -2.89
N LYS A 243 6.95 -5.79 -3.92
CA LYS A 243 6.65 -5.24 -5.25
C LYS A 243 5.20 -5.51 -5.61
N SER A 244 4.60 -4.67 -6.42
CA SER A 244 3.30 -4.94 -7.03
C SER A 244 3.38 -5.99 -8.14
N TYR A 245 2.22 -6.44 -8.60
CA TYR A 245 2.05 -7.31 -9.76
C TYR A 245 2.77 -6.82 -11.01
N GLN A 246 2.75 -5.51 -11.29
CA GLN A 246 3.50 -4.91 -12.41
C GLN A 246 4.95 -4.52 -12.04
N GLY A 247 5.45 -4.93 -10.87
CA GLY A 247 6.85 -4.78 -10.48
C GLY A 247 7.23 -3.44 -9.86
N ARG A 248 6.26 -2.60 -9.48
CA ARG A 248 6.48 -1.32 -8.79
C ARG A 248 6.89 -1.55 -7.34
N ASP A 249 7.84 -0.76 -6.84
CA ASP A 249 8.38 -0.94 -5.49
C ASP A 249 7.42 -0.40 -4.42
N ILE A 250 7.16 -1.19 -3.38
CA ILE A 250 6.38 -0.81 -2.20
C ILE A 250 7.35 -0.72 -1.02
N TYR A 251 7.49 0.46 -0.41
CA TYR A 251 8.42 0.72 0.68
C TYR A 251 7.71 0.73 2.03
N ALA A 252 8.48 0.43 3.07
CA ALA A 252 8.13 0.68 4.46
C ALA A 252 9.17 1.59 5.11
N ILE A 253 8.73 2.36 6.11
CA ILE A 253 9.54 3.30 6.90
C ILE A 253 9.46 2.88 8.35
N ASP A 254 10.58 2.42 8.91
CA ASP A 254 10.69 2.07 10.31
C ASP A 254 11.27 3.25 11.09
N ILE A 255 10.64 3.60 12.22
CA ILE A 255 11.01 4.78 13.02
C ILE A 255 11.07 4.40 14.49
N TYR A 256 12.23 4.60 15.10
CA TYR A 256 12.50 4.31 16.50
C TYR A 256 13.55 5.26 17.06
N LYS A 257 13.63 5.34 18.39
CA LYS A 257 14.63 6.18 19.06
C LYS A 257 16.04 5.82 18.60
N GLY A 258 16.85 6.80 18.21
CA GLY A 258 18.24 6.60 17.86
C GLY A 258 19.09 6.10 19.04
N PHE A 259 20.04 5.21 18.77
CA PHE A 259 21.00 4.70 19.75
C PHE A 259 22.43 5.08 19.35
N LYS A 260 23.34 5.10 20.32
CA LYS A 260 24.79 5.29 20.06
C LYS A 260 25.39 4.10 19.29
N SER A 261 24.82 2.90 19.47
CA SER A 261 25.25 1.70 18.75
C SER A 261 24.86 1.80 17.28
N LYS A 262 25.79 1.41 16.38
CA LYS A 262 25.50 1.26 14.95
C LYS A 262 24.55 0.08 14.66
N ILE A 263 24.56 -0.94 15.52
CA ILE A 263 23.70 -2.12 15.39
C ILE A 263 22.65 -2.06 16.49
N VAL A 264 21.38 -1.99 16.10
CA VAL A 264 20.24 -1.99 17.01
C VAL A 264 19.48 -3.30 16.85
N SER A 265 19.33 -4.06 17.94
CA SER A 265 18.58 -5.31 17.90
C SER A 265 17.08 -5.03 17.81
N ARG A 266 16.48 -5.32 16.65
CA ARG A 266 15.03 -5.22 16.44
C ARG A 266 14.23 -6.03 17.46
N ASN A 267 14.66 -7.24 17.79
CA ASN A 267 14.00 -8.06 18.82
C ASN A 267 13.98 -7.37 20.18
N LYS A 268 15.07 -6.66 20.57
CA LYS A 268 15.09 -5.86 21.80
C LYS A 268 14.15 -4.65 21.72
N LEU A 269 14.03 -3.99 20.56
CA LEU A 269 13.06 -2.90 20.36
C LEU A 269 11.62 -3.37 20.54
N ILE A 270 11.24 -4.44 19.84
CA ILE A 270 9.90 -5.05 19.89
C ILE A 270 9.56 -5.54 21.31
N ASN A 271 10.55 -6.06 22.03
CA ASN A 271 10.39 -6.53 23.40
C ASN A 271 10.38 -5.40 24.43
N SER A 272 10.96 -4.22 24.15
CA SER A 272 11.03 -3.12 25.12
C SER A 272 9.91 -2.09 24.97
N LYS A 273 9.35 -1.94 23.77
CA LYS A 273 8.33 -0.93 23.45
C LYS A 273 7.21 -1.52 22.60
N PRO A 274 5.97 -1.06 22.75
CA PRO A 274 4.93 -1.33 21.77
C PRO A 274 5.32 -0.85 20.38
N VAL A 275 4.75 -1.51 19.38
CA VAL A 275 4.93 -1.15 17.98
C VAL A 275 3.58 -0.79 17.38
N PHE A 276 3.51 0.36 16.71
CA PHE A 276 2.36 0.79 15.92
C PHE A 276 2.69 0.65 14.43
N MET A 277 1.82 -0.03 13.70
CA MET A 277 1.91 -0.13 12.25
C MET A 277 0.81 0.72 11.60
N ILE A 278 1.18 1.47 10.55
CA ILE A 278 0.29 2.35 9.79
C ILE A 278 0.35 1.94 8.33
N ASN A 279 -0.73 1.41 7.76
CA ASN A 279 -0.87 1.15 6.32
C ASN A 279 -1.68 2.28 5.69
N ASN A 280 -1.33 2.60 4.45
CA ASN A 280 -1.93 3.71 3.71
C ASN A 280 -2.05 3.32 2.25
N ARG A 281 -3.12 3.81 1.60
CA ARG A 281 -3.44 3.52 0.19
C ARG A 281 -3.44 2.02 -0.13
N HIS A 282 -4.13 1.23 0.69
CA HIS A 282 -4.61 -0.08 0.25
C HIS A 282 -5.50 0.12 -0.99
N HIS A 283 -6.46 1.05 -0.92
CA HIS A 283 -7.10 1.57 -2.12
C HIS A 283 -6.38 2.83 -2.60
N ALA A 284 -6.01 2.87 -3.88
CA ALA A 284 -5.04 3.86 -4.30
C ALA A 284 -5.62 5.26 -4.56
N ASN A 285 -6.94 5.36 -4.74
CA ASN A 285 -7.67 6.62 -4.92
C ASN A 285 -7.94 7.37 -3.60
N GLU A 286 -7.67 6.76 -2.44
CA GLU A 286 -7.85 7.31 -1.09
C GLU A 286 -6.57 8.05 -0.65
N VAL A 287 -6.41 9.29 -1.12
CA VAL A 287 -5.08 9.87 -1.39
C VAL A 287 -4.32 10.39 -0.18
N SER A 288 -5.01 10.90 0.84
CA SER A 288 -4.47 11.75 1.90
C SER A 288 -3.72 10.97 2.98
N SER A 289 -3.98 9.67 3.10
CA SER A 289 -3.26 8.75 3.99
C SER A 289 -1.74 8.72 3.69
N THR A 290 -1.34 8.69 2.41
CA THR A 290 0.08 8.79 1.99
C THR A 290 0.70 10.13 2.40
N ASN A 291 0.00 11.23 2.14
CA ASN A 291 0.47 12.57 2.50
C ASN A 291 0.68 12.68 4.01
N SER A 292 -0.31 12.23 4.79
CA SER A 292 -0.29 12.25 6.26
C SER A 292 0.86 11.42 6.83
N SER A 293 1.00 10.19 6.37
CA SER A 293 1.98 9.24 6.92
C SER A 293 3.43 9.62 6.59
N LEU A 294 3.70 10.15 5.39
CA LEU A 294 5.02 10.70 5.04
C LEU A 294 5.34 11.96 5.85
N TYR A 295 4.35 12.85 6.03
CA TYR A 295 4.50 14.04 6.87
C TYR A 295 4.74 13.66 8.34
N LEU A 296 4.00 12.69 8.87
CA LEU A 296 4.19 12.12 10.21
C LEU A 296 5.60 11.57 10.40
N ALA A 297 6.11 10.81 9.42
CA ALA A 297 7.45 10.23 9.49
C ALA A 297 8.54 11.29 9.67
N LEU A 298 8.42 12.43 9.00
CA LEU A 298 9.36 13.56 9.14
C LEU A 298 9.13 14.33 10.45
N LYS A 299 7.87 14.57 10.84
CA LYS A 299 7.55 15.35 12.05
C LYS A 299 7.91 14.62 13.34
N ILE A 300 7.72 13.30 13.40
CA ILE A 300 8.00 12.54 14.61
C ILE A 300 9.50 12.48 14.95
N ILE A 301 10.40 12.72 14.00
CA ILE A 301 11.85 12.78 14.26
C ILE A 301 12.38 14.21 14.42
N SER A 302 11.67 15.22 13.92
CA SER A 302 12.15 16.61 13.83
C SER A 302 11.51 17.58 14.82
N ASP A 303 10.27 17.33 15.23
CA ASP A 303 9.54 18.19 16.16
C ASP A 303 9.58 17.58 17.57
N GLU A 304 10.17 18.30 18.52
CA GLU A 304 10.31 17.86 19.93
C GLU A 304 8.96 17.53 20.58
N LYS A 305 7.85 18.13 20.12
CA LYS A 305 6.48 17.80 20.56
C LYS A 305 6.16 16.32 20.33
N TYR A 306 6.56 15.77 19.17
CA TYR A 306 6.25 14.41 18.75
C TYR A 306 7.39 13.43 19.00
N LYS A 307 8.63 13.90 18.94
CA LYS A 307 9.85 13.08 19.12
C LYS A 307 9.92 12.33 20.45
N LYS A 308 9.36 12.91 21.51
CA LYS A 308 9.21 12.24 22.81
C LYS A 308 8.48 10.89 22.72
N TYR A 309 7.60 10.68 21.73
CA TYR A 309 6.87 9.43 21.58
C TYR A 309 7.79 8.24 21.30
N LEU A 310 8.89 8.47 20.58
CA LEU A 310 9.88 7.45 20.25
C LEU A 310 10.58 6.89 21.50
N ASP A 311 10.49 7.57 22.66
CA ASP A 311 10.98 7.02 23.92
C ASP A 311 10.21 5.78 24.38
N ARG A 312 8.93 5.66 24.02
CA ARG A 312 8.07 4.56 24.47
C ARG A 312 7.37 3.79 23.34
N VAL A 313 7.39 4.26 22.10
CA VAL A 313 6.71 3.63 20.96
C VAL A 313 7.67 3.48 19.79
N ASN A 314 7.62 2.35 19.08
CA ASN A 314 8.24 2.21 17.76
C ASN A 314 7.15 2.28 16.68
N LEU A 315 7.48 2.83 15.52
CA LEU A 315 6.55 2.97 14.39
C LEU A 315 7.08 2.21 13.18
N THR A 316 6.17 1.68 12.37
CA THR A 316 6.46 1.21 11.02
C THR A 316 5.31 1.61 10.09
N ILE A 317 5.64 2.19 8.95
CA ILE A 317 4.66 2.83 8.06
C ILE A 317 4.81 2.23 6.67
N ILE A 318 3.71 1.82 6.04
CA ILE A 318 3.61 1.58 4.60
C ILE A 318 2.90 2.80 4.00
N PRO A 319 3.61 3.73 3.33
CA PRO A 319 2.98 4.96 2.86
C PRO A 319 2.10 4.76 1.63
N PHE A 320 2.37 3.73 0.83
CA PHE A 320 1.69 3.50 -0.45
C PHE A 320 1.68 2.00 -0.77
N GLU A 321 0.64 1.29 -0.36
CA GLU A 321 0.56 -0.17 -0.55
C GLU A 321 0.21 -0.55 -1.99
N ASN A 322 -0.86 0.02 -2.55
CA ASN A 322 -1.33 -0.29 -3.90
C ASN A 322 -0.69 0.60 -4.96
N THR A 323 0.59 0.37 -5.23
CA THR A 323 1.35 1.19 -6.20
C THR A 323 0.91 1.00 -7.65
N ASP A 324 0.28 -0.12 -7.99
CA ASP A 324 -0.26 -0.36 -9.33
C ASP A 324 -1.55 0.43 -9.57
N GLY A 325 -2.52 0.33 -8.65
CA GLY A 325 -3.69 1.19 -8.64
C GLY A 325 -3.27 2.67 -8.59
N GLY A 326 -2.25 3.00 -7.80
CA GLY A 326 -1.74 4.36 -7.65
C GLY A 326 -1.16 4.97 -8.92
N TYR A 327 -0.53 4.15 -9.76
CA TYR A 327 -0.07 4.57 -11.07
C TYR A 327 -1.24 4.86 -12.03
N ILE A 328 -2.28 4.02 -12.00
CA ILE A 328 -3.50 4.23 -12.80
C ILE A 328 -4.23 5.49 -12.32
N HIS A 329 -4.34 5.68 -10.99
CA HIS A 329 -4.93 6.87 -10.38
C HIS A 329 -4.23 8.15 -10.82
N ASP A 330 -2.89 8.20 -10.71
CA ASP A 330 -2.10 9.37 -11.09
C ASP A 330 -2.25 9.74 -12.56
N MET A 331 -2.42 8.74 -13.44
CA MET A 331 -2.72 8.98 -14.86
C MET A 331 -4.08 9.66 -15.04
N LEU A 332 -5.13 9.13 -14.43
CA LEU A 332 -6.51 9.58 -14.68
C LEU A 332 -6.87 10.88 -13.96
N GLN A 333 -6.34 11.09 -12.75
CA GLN A 333 -6.61 12.30 -11.98
C GLN A 333 -6.03 13.56 -12.63
N LYS A 334 -5.03 13.45 -13.51
CA LYS A 334 -4.50 14.62 -14.23
C LYS A 334 -5.55 15.27 -15.13
N ASP A 335 -6.43 14.46 -15.72
CA ASP A 335 -7.51 14.94 -16.58
C ASP A 335 -8.77 15.26 -15.76
N ASN A 336 -9.10 14.41 -14.79
CA ASN A 336 -10.29 14.53 -13.96
C ASN A 336 -9.92 14.52 -12.46
N PRO A 337 -9.33 15.61 -11.93
CA PRO A 337 -8.66 15.65 -10.61
C PRO A 337 -9.57 15.56 -9.41
N LYS A 338 -10.84 15.33 -9.63
CA LYS A 338 -11.90 15.51 -8.66
C LYS A 338 -12.84 14.30 -8.63
N TRP A 339 -12.85 13.47 -9.69
CA TRP A 339 -13.64 12.25 -9.80
C TRP A 339 -13.23 11.19 -8.79
N LYS A 340 -14.12 10.25 -8.48
CA LYS A 340 -13.88 9.18 -7.50
C LYS A 340 -12.75 8.24 -7.93
N LEU A 341 -12.71 7.92 -9.23
CA LEU A 341 -11.68 7.09 -9.86
C LEU A 341 -11.48 5.73 -9.18
N HIS A 342 -12.58 5.05 -8.84
CA HIS A 342 -12.51 3.74 -8.18
C HIS A 342 -11.91 2.63 -9.03
N ILE A 343 -11.65 2.87 -10.32
CA ILE A 343 -10.79 2.01 -11.13
C ILE A 343 -9.45 1.70 -10.45
N ALA A 344 -8.92 2.66 -9.69
CA ALA A 344 -7.68 2.55 -8.95
C ALA A 344 -7.86 2.03 -7.51
N ARG A 345 -9.08 1.70 -7.09
CA ARG A 345 -9.36 1.11 -5.79
C ARG A 345 -8.62 -0.22 -5.64
N PHE A 346 -8.71 -1.08 -6.65
CA PHE A 346 -8.06 -2.38 -6.66
C PHE A 346 -6.70 -2.36 -7.35
N ASN A 347 -6.05 -3.52 -7.46
CA ASN A 347 -4.76 -3.62 -8.14
C ASN A 347 -4.90 -3.55 -9.68
N ALA A 348 -3.78 -3.73 -10.40
CA ALA A 348 -3.70 -3.67 -11.86
C ALA A 348 -4.65 -4.59 -12.64
N VAL A 349 -5.32 -5.55 -12.01
CA VAL A 349 -6.25 -6.48 -12.68
C VAL A 349 -7.68 -6.42 -12.13
N GLY A 350 -7.98 -5.41 -11.30
CA GLY A 350 -9.30 -5.24 -10.68
C GLY A 350 -9.53 -6.16 -9.48
N LYS A 351 -8.47 -6.72 -8.87
CA LYS A 351 -8.57 -7.63 -7.73
C LYS A 351 -8.38 -6.90 -6.40
N GLU A 352 -9.26 -7.20 -5.45
CA GLU A 352 -9.03 -6.93 -4.03
C GLU A 352 -7.88 -7.80 -3.52
N PHE A 353 -6.65 -7.27 -3.60
CA PHE A 353 -5.44 -8.03 -3.39
C PHE A 353 -5.20 -8.36 -1.91
N ALA A 354 -5.81 -7.62 -0.97
CA ALA A 354 -5.63 -7.90 0.45
C ALA A 354 -6.25 -9.26 0.84
N GLN A 355 -7.20 -9.81 0.07
CA GLN A 355 -7.66 -11.20 0.24
C GLN A 355 -6.53 -12.23 0.06
N GLY A 356 -5.44 -11.83 -0.59
CA GLY A 356 -4.19 -12.57 -0.76
C GLY A 356 -3.20 -12.41 0.40
N TYR A 357 -3.48 -11.56 1.39
CA TYR A 357 -2.66 -11.48 2.60
C TYR A 357 -2.49 -12.88 3.21
N TRP A 358 -1.27 -13.17 3.67
CA TRP A 358 -0.88 -14.45 4.28
C TRP A 358 -0.92 -15.67 3.38
N LYS A 359 -1.19 -15.51 2.07
CA LYS A 359 -1.25 -16.60 1.09
C LYS A 359 -0.13 -16.46 0.07
N ASP A 360 0.24 -17.57 -0.55
CA ASP A 360 1.06 -17.53 -1.76
C ASP A 360 0.23 -16.96 -2.92
N THR A 361 0.71 -15.90 -3.55
CA THR A 361 -0.03 -15.14 -4.54
C THR A 361 0.92 -14.48 -5.53
N LYS A 362 0.55 -14.51 -6.82
CA LYS A 362 1.24 -13.77 -7.88
C LYS A 362 1.07 -12.25 -7.76
N TYR A 363 0.09 -11.78 -6.98
CA TYR A 363 -0.15 -10.37 -6.68
C TYR A 363 0.66 -9.98 -5.45
N THR A 364 1.96 -9.73 -5.66
CA THR A 364 2.93 -9.62 -4.59
C THR A 364 2.75 -8.37 -3.73
N GLU A 365 1.96 -7.38 -4.14
CA GLU A 365 1.56 -6.25 -3.29
C GLU A 365 0.93 -6.73 -1.97
N ALA A 366 0.18 -7.85 -2.01
CA ALA A 366 -0.40 -8.50 -0.84
C ALA A 366 0.62 -9.03 0.18
N ASN A 367 1.91 -9.02 -0.15
CA ASN A 367 2.98 -9.40 0.78
C ASN A 367 3.48 -8.21 1.62
N ALA A 368 3.17 -6.96 1.25
CA ALA A 368 3.71 -5.77 1.94
C ALA A 368 3.31 -5.75 3.42
N VAL A 369 2.01 -5.78 3.72
CA VAL A 369 1.50 -5.84 5.10
C VAL A 369 2.03 -7.06 5.87
N PRO A 370 1.94 -8.31 5.36
CA PRO A 370 2.53 -9.47 6.01
C PRO A 370 4.04 -9.39 6.28
N ASN A 371 4.83 -8.80 5.36
CA ASN A 371 6.27 -8.68 5.52
C ASN A 371 6.62 -7.69 6.62
N VAL A 372 5.95 -6.53 6.66
CA VAL A 372 6.12 -5.53 7.72
C VAL A 372 5.67 -6.11 9.07
N TRP A 373 4.52 -6.77 9.10
CA TRP A 373 4.01 -7.41 10.32
C TRP A 373 4.97 -8.47 10.84
N ARG A 374 5.49 -9.38 10.01
CA ARG A 374 6.47 -10.40 10.43
C ARG A 374 7.77 -9.78 10.93
N LYS A 375 8.17 -8.64 10.35
CA LYS A 375 9.38 -7.91 10.77
C LYS A 375 9.20 -7.30 12.18
N TRP A 376 8.03 -6.74 12.47
CA TRP A 376 7.83 -5.84 13.62
C TRP A 376 6.89 -6.34 14.73
N LEU A 377 6.00 -7.27 14.42
CA LEU A 377 5.00 -7.82 15.34
C LEU A 377 4.22 -6.69 16.07
N PRO A 378 3.48 -5.83 15.34
CA PRO A 378 2.79 -4.67 15.91
C PRO A 378 1.75 -5.03 16.98
N ASP A 379 1.63 -4.20 18.00
CA ASP A 379 0.60 -4.29 19.03
C ASP A 379 -0.74 -3.74 18.53
N MET A 380 -0.67 -2.68 17.73
CA MET A 380 -1.81 -2.03 17.09
C MET A 380 -1.48 -1.76 15.62
N MET A 381 -2.51 -1.87 14.79
CA MET A 381 -2.49 -1.56 13.38
C MET A 381 -3.58 -0.55 13.08
N VAL A 382 -3.26 0.47 12.27
CA VAL A 382 -4.27 1.25 11.57
C VAL A 382 -4.10 1.07 10.06
N ASP A 383 -5.21 0.88 9.37
CA ASP A 383 -5.29 1.00 7.93
C ASP A 383 -6.02 2.31 7.59
N ASN A 384 -5.27 3.28 7.09
CA ASN A 384 -5.81 4.60 6.76
C ASN A 384 -6.45 4.55 5.37
N HIS A 385 -7.78 4.58 5.35
CA HIS A 385 -8.62 4.58 4.16
C HIS A 385 -9.29 5.94 3.96
N GLY A 386 -9.97 6.04 2.84
CA GLY A 386 -10.83 7.15 2.51
C GLY A 386 -12.10 6.76 1.78
N VAL A 387 -12.96 7.74 1.61
CA VAL A 387 -14.26 7.57 0.96
C VAL A 387 -14.57 8.68 -0.03
N PRO A 388 -15.58 8.46 -0.92
CA PRO A 388 -16.01 9.47 -1.86
C PRO A 388 -16.25 10.83 -1.19
N THR A 389 -15.77 11.89 -1.83
CA THR A 389 -15.99 13.28 -1.40
C THR A 389 -17.38 13.82 -1.76
N HIS A 390 -18.15 13.06 -2.52
CA HIS A 390 -19.45 13.39 -3.07
C HIS A 390 -20.20 12.10 -3.41
N GLU A 391 -21.45 12.24 -3.85
CA GLU A 391 -22.34 11.12 -4.15
C GLU A 391 -21.66 10.04 -5.02
N TRP A 392 -21.86 8.77 -4.63
CA TRP A 392 -21.48 7.61 -5.42
C TRP A 392 -22.71 7.00 -6.09
N ASP A 393 -22.93 7.40 -7.33
CA ASP A 393 -24.01 6.94 -8.19
C ASP A 393 -23.50 6.07 -9.35
N GLN A 394 -24.39 5.22 -9.87
CA GLN A 394 -24.15 4.28 -10.97
C GLN A 394 -25.39 4.27 -11.88
N GLN A 395 -25.44 5.17 -12.86
CA GLN A 395 -26.63 5.48 -13.66
C GLN A 395 -27.28 4.24 -14.30
N PHE A 396 -26.48 3.28 -14.76
CA PHE A 396 -26.95 2.07 -15.46
C PHE A 396 -27.05 0.84 -14.56
N SER A 397 -26.37 0.81 -13.42
CA SER A 397 -26.47 -0.31 -12.45
C SER A 397 -27.54 -0.10 -11.38
N GLY A 398 -28.11 1.11 -11.34
CA GLY A 398 -29.08 1.57 -10.35
C GLY A 398 -28.50 2.72 -9.52
N TYR A 399 -29.33 3.71 -9.20
CA TYR A 399 -28.89 4.96 -8.55
C TYR A 399 -28.04 4.73 -7.29
N VAL A 400 -28.32 3.65 -6.54
CA VAL A 400 -27.50 3.19 -5.43
C VAL A 400 -26.73 1.94 -5.86
N SER A 401 -25.40 2.00 -5.83
CA SER A 401 -24.52 0.87 -6.18
C SER A 401 -24.93 -0.42 -5.43
N PRO A 402 -25.24 -1.53 -6.12
CA PRO A 402 -25.72 -2.75 -5.46
C PRO A 402 -24.75 -3.35 -4.42
N TRP A 403 -23.45 -3.18 -4.62
CA TRP A 403 -22.40 -3.72 -3.73
C TRP A 403 -21.94 -2.72 -2.67
N PHE A 404 -22.09 -1.43 -2.93
CA PHE A 404 -21.59 -0.36 -2.08
C PHE A 404 -22.71 0.55 -1.58
N LYS A 405 -23.90 -0.03 -1.37
CA LYS A 405 -25.12 0.73 -1.01
C LYS A 405 -24.94 1.68 0.16
N GLY A 406 -24.09 1.32 1.13
CA GLY A 406 -23.79 2.16 2.28
C GLY A 406 -22.98 3.43 1.95
N PHE A 407 -22.21 3.44 0.87
CA PHE A 407 -21.31 4.53 0.48
C PHE A 407 -21.95 5.52 -0.49
N TRP A 408 -23.26 5.40 -0.76
CA TRP A 408 -24.00 6.26 -1.68
C TRP A 408 -23.84 7.75 -1.36
N LEU A 409 -24.03 8.13 -0.10
CA LEU A 409 -23.83 9.50 0.38
C LEU A 409 -22.69 9.52 1.38
N PRO A 410 -21.71 10.44 1.26
CA PRO A 410 -20.66 10.52 2.25
C PRO A 410 -21.21 11.06 3.58
N ARG A 411 -20.69 10.51 4.68
CA ARG A 411 -21.35 10.50 6.00
C ARG A 411 -20.73 11.46 7.00
N ALA A 412 -19.43 11.66 6.85
CA ALA A 412 -18.58 12.40 7.76
C ALA A 412 -17.30 12.79 7.02
N LEU A 413 -16.62 13.84 7.47
CA LEU A 413 -15.23 14.06 7.08
C LEU A 413 -14.35 12.93 7.62
N PHE A 414 -14.62 12.46 8.85
CA PHE A 414 -13.91 11.36 9.51
C PHE A 414 -14.86 10.39 10.19
N TYR A 415 -14.66 9.09 9.96
CA TYR A 415 -15.25 8.02 10.76
C TYR A 415 -14.31 6.81 10.78
N GLY A 416 -14.69 5.71 11.45
CA GLY A 416 -13.83 4.53 11.47
C GLY A 416 -14.51 3.20 11.78
N TYR A 417 -13.75 2.12 11.60
CA TYR A 417 -14.16 0.75 11.86
C TYR A 417 -13.20 0.08 12.85
N PHE A 418 -13.76 -0.53 13.90
CA PHE A 418 -13.02 -1.42 14.79
C PHE A 418 -13.29 -2.88 14.40
N TRP A 419 -12.27 -3.54 13.84
CA TRP A 419 -12.25 -4.96 13.54
C TRP A 419 -11.68 -5.71 14.75
N TYR A 420 -12.55 -6.02 15.71
CA TYR A 420 -12.12 -6.47 17.03
C TYR A 420 -12.46 -7.93 17.31
N VAL A 421 -11.60 -8.56 18.11
CA VAL A 421 -11.81 -9.92 18.60
C VAL A 421 -12.69 -9.90 19.84
N ASP A 422 -13.86 -10.54 19.74
CA ASP A 422 -14.77 -10.79 20.86
C ASP A 422 -14.61 -12.24 21.32
N SER A 423 -13.78 -12.45 22.34
CA SER A 423 -13.47 -13.78 22.85
C SER A 423 -13.08 -13.76 24.33
N PRO A 424 -13.60 -14.68 25.16
CA PRO A 424 -13.17 -14.82 26.55
C PRO A 424 -11.66 -15.10 26.72
N LYS A 425 -11.00 -15.64 25.67
CA LYS A 425 -9.55 -15.86 25.66
C LYS A 425 -8.75 -14.55 25.56
N TYR A 426 -9.37 -13.51 25.01
CA TYR A 426 -8.74 -12.21 24.72
C TYR A 426 -9.59 -11.06 25.28
N PRO A 427 -9.90 -11.05 26.59
CA PRO A 427 -10.93 -10.18 27.17
C PRO A 427 -10.59 -8.69 27.09
N ASN A 428 -9.31 -8.35 26.93
CA ASN A 428 -8.84 -6.96 26.88
C ASN A 428 -8.92 -6.33 25.49
N HIS A 429 -9.21 -7.10 24.43
CA HIS A 429 -9.21 -6.56 23.06
C HIS A 429 -10.28 -5.50 22.87
N LYS A 430 -11.53 -5.80 23.25
CA LYS A 430 -12.62 -4.83 23.16
C LYS A 430 -12.28 -3.55 23.93
N ARG A 431 -11.81 -3.69 25.18
CA ARG A 431 -11.44 -2.55 26.02
C ARG A 431 -10.33 -1.68 25.42
N LEU A 432 -9.33 -2.29 24.77
CA LEU A 432 -8.27 -1.54 24.08
C LEU A 432 -8.83 -0.72 22.90
N ASN A 433 -9.74 -1.28 22.12
CA ASN A 433 -10.40 -0.57 21.03
C ASN A 433 -11.29 0.58 21.56
N GLU A 434 -11.97 0.39 22.70
CA GLU A 434 -12.83 1.44 23.30
C GLU A 434 -12.00 2.63 23.77
N VAL A 435 -10.83 2.36 24.37
CA VAL A 435 -9.92 3.44 24.74
C VAL A 435 -9.29 4.11 23.52
N LEU A 436 -9.01 3.37 22.46
CA LEU A 436 -8.56 3.99 21.21
C LEU A 436 -9.64 4.92 20.62
N GLN A 437 -10.90 4.46 20.58
CA GLN A 437 -12.04 5.26 20.17
C GLN A 437 -12.10 6.58 20.94
N ASP A 438 -11.93 6.54 22.26
CA ASP A 438 -11.89 7.75 23.10
C ASP A 438 -10.77 8.72 22.71
N TYR A 439 -9.54 8.21 22.56
CA TYR A 439 -8.39 9.04 22.24
C TYR A 439 -8.54 9.71 20.87
N VAL A 440 -8.95 8.94 19.87
CA VAL A 440 -9.16 9.43 18.50
C VAL A 440 -10.31 10.42 18.47
N ALA A 441 -11.46 10.08 19.06
CA ALA A 441 -12.62 10.97 19.06
C ALA A 441 -12.33 12.30 19.75
N ASP A 442 -11.68 12.28 20.92
CA ASP A 442 -11.31 13.52 21.61
C ASP A 442 -10.28 14.33 20.82
N ALA A 443 -9.36 13.69 20.08
CA ALA A 443 -8.36 14.40 19.29
C ALA A 443 -8.97 15.07 18.05
N ILE A 444 -9.84 14.35 17.33
CA ILE A 444 -10.55 14.86 16.14
C ILE A 444 -11.46 16.04 16.53
N ASN A 445 -12.25 15.92 17.59
CA ASN A 445 -13.17 16.98 18.01
C ASN A 445 -12.47 18.21 18.61
N ARG A 446 -11.18 18.15 18.97
CA ARG A 446 -10.43 19.32 19.45
C ARG A 446 -10.04 20.27 18.32
N ASP A 447 -10.05 19.81 17.07
CA ASP A 447 -9.79 20.67 15.91
C ASP A 447 -11.11 21.26 15.40
N SER A 448 -11.30 22.55 15.63
CA SER A 448 -12.58 23.25 15.34
C SER A 448 -12.96 23.23 13.87
N GLU A 449 -12.00 23.12 12.95
CA GLU A 449 -12.28 23.03 11.53
C GLU A 449 -12.84 21.64 11.20
N ILE A 450 -12.19 20.58 11.69
CA ILE A 450 -12.64 19.19 11.49
C ILE A 450 -14.00 18.95 12.15
N GLU A 451 -14.21 19.45 13.37
CA GLU A 451 -15.49 19.37 14.08
C GLU A 451 -16.62 19.98 13.24
N LYS A 452 -16.44 21.21 12.76
CA LYS A 452 -17.43 21.89 11.92
C LYS A 452 -17.76 21.12 10.64
N TRP A 453 -16.75 20.54 9.98
CA TRP A 453 -16.97 19.72 8.81
C TRP A 453 -17.78 18.47 9.15
N ASN A 454 -17.40 17.73 10.19
CA ASN A 454 -18.15 16.55 10.62
C ASN A 454 -19.60 16.86 11.00
N GLU A 455 -19.87 18.00 11.64
CA GLU A 455 -21.23 18.45 11.94
C GLU A 455 -22.06 18.73 10.68
N ASP A 456 -21.50 19.42 9.68
CA ASP A 456 -22.20 19.67 8.41
C ASP A 456 -22.45 18.37 7.63
N TRP A 457 -21.44 17.50 7.55
CA TRP A 457 -21.59 16.16 6.94
C TRP A 457 -22.68 15.34 7.65
N LYS A 458 -22.69 15.34 8.98
CA LYS A 458 -23.68 14.67 9.82
C LYS A 458 -25.09 15.19 9.52
N ASP A 459 -25.31 16.50 9.48
CA ASP A 459 -26.63 17.10 9.21
C ASP A 459 -27.18 16.63 7.84
N ARG A 460 -26.34 16.58 6.81
CA ARG A 460 -26.72 16.08 5.48
C ARG A 460 -27.00 14.58 5.48
N PHE A 461 -26.13 13.78 6.10
CA PHE A 461 -26.29 12.33 6.16
C PHE A 461 -27.52 11.92 6.95
N GLU A 462 -27.79 12.58 8.07
CA GLU A 462 -29.01 12.41 8.85
C GLU A 462 -30.26 12.68 8.01
N LYS A 463 -30.32 13.86 7.39
CA LYS A 463 -31.49 14.32 6.65
C LYS A 463 -31.78 13.49 5.40
N TYR A 464 -30.75 13.13 4.62
CA TYR A 464 -30.92 12.54 3.29
C TYR A 464 -30.68 11.03 3.25
N ALA A 465 -30.10 10.41 4.28
CA ALA A 465 -29.81 8.98 4.32
C ALA A 465 -30.37 8.30 5.57
N HIS A 466 -29.87 8.62 6.76
CA HIS A 466 -30.20 7.88 7.99
C HIS A 466 -31.69 7.96 8.36
N GLN A 467 -32.30 9.16 8.37
CA GLN A 467 -33.72 9.32 8.75
C GLN A 467 -34.67 8.55 7.82
N TRP A 468 -34.30 8.40 6.56
CA TRP A 468 -35.12 7.72 5.56
C TRP A 468 -34.91 6.21 5.57
N MET A 469 -33.67 5.75 5.66
CA MET A 469 -33.31 4.33 5.58
C MET A 469 -32.30 3.95 6.68
N PRO A 470 -32.70 4.00 7.97
CA PRO A 470 -31.76 3.88 9.10
C PRO A 470 -31.06 2.53 9.17
N LYS A 471 -31.68 1.47 8.62
CA LYS A 471 -31.07 0.14 8.51
C LYS A 471 -29.97 0.06 7.46
N LEU A 472 -30.11 0.81 6.37
CA LEU A 472 -29.13 0.83 5.28
C LEU A 472 -27.99 1.82 5.57
N PHE A 473 -28.31 2.91 6.27
CA PHE A 473 -27.40 3.99 6.63
C PHE A 473 -27.32 4.15 8.14
N PRO A 474 -26.77 3.18 8.89
CA PRO A 474 -26.65 3.28 10.34
C PRO A 474 -25.73 4.45 10.73
N ALA A 475 -26.16 5.22 11.73
CA ALA A 475 -25.49 6.44 12.19
C ALA A 475 -25.36 6.44 13.72
N ASP A 476 -24.57 5.50 14.26
CA ASP A 476 -24.32 5.41 15.70
C ASP A 476 -23.19 6.39 16.07
N TYR A 477 -23.58 7.55 16.62
CA TYR A 477 -22.63 8.59 17.01
C TYR A 477 -22.03 8.35 18.40
N TYR A 478 -20.71 8.34 18.47
CA TYR A 478 -19.92 8.41 19.69
C TYR A 478 -19.12 9.71 19.69
N LYS A 479 -19.40 10.60 20.67
CA LYS A 479 -18.79 11.95 20.73
C LYS A 479 -18.85 12.64 19.36
N ASN A 480 -20.04 12.72 18.74
CA ASN A 480 -20.28 13.33 17.42
C ASN A 480 -19.60 12.66 16.21
N LEU A 481 -18.90 11.54 16.37
CA LEU A 481 -18.26 10.80 15.28
C LEU A 481 -18.89 9.42 15.13
N ILE A 482 -18.83 8.86 13.91
CA ILE A 482 -19.33 7.52 13.64
C ILE A 482 -18.20 6.52 13.83
N PHE A 483 -18.46 5.45 14.59
CA PHE A 483 -17.55 4.31 14.69
C PHE A 483 -18.33 3.00 14.58
N TYR A 484 -17.99 2.18 13.60
CA TYR A 484 -18.59 0.87 13.41
C TYR A 484 -17.80 -0.19 14.15
N TRP A 485 -18.51 -1.02 14.91
CA TRP A 485 -17.92 -2.09 15.72
C TRP A 485 -18.26 -3.44 15.09
N ILE A 486 -17.26 -4.11 14.54
CA ILE A 486 -17.45 -5.37 13.84
C ILE A 486 -16.72 -6.47 14.62
N ALA A 487 -17.50 -7.31 15.28
CA ALA A 487 -17.01 -8.36 16.16
C ALA A 487 -16.63 -9.62 15.38
N TYR A 488 -15.47 -10.19 15.68
CA TYR A 488 -15.01 -11.44 15.11
C TYR A 488 -14.51 -12.41 16.18
N LYS A 489 -14.48 -13.70 15.83
CA LYS A 489 -13.75 -14.72 16.58
C LYS A 489 -12.34 -14.86 16.02
N PRO A 490 -11.35 -15.28 16.85
CA PRO A 490 -10.03 -15.64 16.35
C PRO A 490 -10.13 -16.63 15.20
N ASN A 491 -9.48 -16.33 14.08
CA ASN A 491 -9.49 -17.17 12.90
C ASN A 491 -8.10 -17.15 12.25
N PRO A 492 -7.36 -18.28 12.26
CA PRO A 492 -6.04 -18.35 11.66
C PRO A 492 -6.05 -18.15 10.15
N GLU A 493 -7.20 -18.15 9.47
CA GLU A 493 -7.33 -17.86 8.05
C GLU A 493 -7.82 -16.44 7.73
N ALA A 494 -8.08 -15.60 8.73
CA ALA A 494 -8.49 -14.22 8.52
C ALA A 494 -7.36 -13.38 7.88
N TRP A 495 -7.74 -12.43 7.03
CA TRP A 495 -6.84 -11.43 6.48
C TRP A 495 -6.50 -10.30 7.46
N HIS A 496 -7.49 -9.81 8.23
CA HIS A 496 -7.28 -8.88 9.35
C HIS A 496 -6.32 -9.45 10.39
N ILE A 497 -5.37 -8.63 10.79
CA ILE A 497 -4.23 -9.02 11.63
C ILE A 497 -4.71 -9.39 13.04
N SER A 498 -5.60 -8.58 13.64
CA SER A 498 -6.07 -8.82 15.01
C SER A 498 -6.83 -10.14 15.13
N HIS A 499 -7.53 -10.57 14.07
CA HIS A 499 -8.28 -11.82 14.04
C HIS A 499 -7.36 -13.03 13.84
N ARG A 500 -6.32 -12.88 13.02
CA ARG A 500 -5.34 -13.93 12.71
C ARG A 500 -4.35 -14.16 13.84
N TYR A 501 -3.83 -13.07 14.41
CA TYR A 501 -2.79 -13.06 15.43
C TYR A 501 -3.17 -12.27 16.68
N PRO A 502 -4.30 -12.59 17.35
CA PRO A 502 -4.79 -11.84 18.50
C PRO A 502 -3.85 -11.83 19.71
N TYR A 503 -2.96 -12.82 19.81
CA TYR A 503 -1.97 -12.89 20.89
C TYR A 503 -0.80 -11.90 20.73
N ILE A 504 -0.70 -11.24 19.57
CA ILE A 504 0.33 -10.23 19.26
C ILE A 504 -0.30 -8.86 19.03
N THR A 505 -1.30 -8.79 18.15
CA THR A 505 -1.94 -7.55 17.71
C THR A 505 -3.37 -7.49 18.25
N ALA A 506 -3.66 -6.49 19.08
CA ALA A 506 -4.97 -6.37 19.73
C ALA A 506 -5.93 -5.42 19.02
N VAL A 507 -5.41 -4.51 18.22
CA VAL A 507 -6.20 -3.52 17.49
C VAL A 507 -5.87 -3.57 16.01
N ASP A 508 -6.94 -3.65 15.22
CA ASP A 508 -6.97 -3.52 13.77
C ASP A 508 -8.09 -2.51 13.47
N PHE A 509 -7.68 -1.27 13.24
CA PHE A 509 -8.54 -0.09 13.12
C PHE A 509 -8.48 0.44 11.69
N THR A 510 -9.62 0.72 11.08
CA THR A 510 -9.67 1.43 9.79
C THR A 510 -10.17 2.84 10.04
N THR A 511 -9.41 3.85 9.58
CA THR A 511 -9.92 5.22 9.51
C THR A 511 -10.49 5.47 8.13
N GLU A 512 -11.51 6.31 8.04
CA GLU A 512 -12.16 6.70 6.80
C GLU A 512 -12.23 8.21 6.76
N VAL A 513 -11.49 8.82 5.84
CA VAL A 513 -11.54 10.26 5.57
C VAL A 513 -12.18 10.51 4.21
N SER A 514 -13.09 11.47 4.10
CA SER A 514 -13.69 11.81 2.80
C SER A 514 -12.66 12.47 1.88
N ASP A 515 -11.80 11.70 1.24
CA ASP A 515 -10.59 12.18 0.56
C ASP A 515 -10.39 11.61 -0.85
N GLU A 516 -11.30 10.79 -1.38
CA GLU A 516 -11.08 10.15 -2.68
C GLU A 516 -10.82 11.19 -3.78
N THR A 517 -9.60 11.17 -4.31
CA THR A 517 -9.04 12.17 -5.23
C THR A 517 -9.19 13.62 -4.74
N ALA A 518 -9.10 13.88 -3.43
CA ALA A 518 -9.08 15.23 -2.86
C ALA A 518 -7.88 16.04 -3.38
N GLN A 519 -8.06 17.36 -3.50
CA GLN A 519 -7.05 18.29 -4.00
C GLN A 519 -6.95 19.55 -3.12
N GLY A 520 -5.82 20.26 -3.21
CA GLY A 520 -5.63 21.59 -2.63
C GLY A 520 -5.91 21.66 -1.14
N ASP A 521 -6.57 22.73 -0.71
CA ASP A 521 -6.88 22.98 0.71
C ASP A 521 -7.76 21.88 1.33
N TYR A 522 -8.60 21.23 0.53
CA TYR A 522 -9.40 20.12 1.02
C TYR A 522 -8.53 18.87 1.28
N LEU A 523 -7.58 18.57 0.39
CA LEU A 523 -6.59 17.52 0.65
C LEU A 523 -5.72 17.82 1.88
N ARG A 524 -5.40 19.10 2.11
CA ARG A 524 -4.69 19.54 3.33
C ARG A 524 -5.49 19.25 4.58
N LEU A 525 -6.80 19.49 4.56
CA LEU A 525 -7.71 19.15 5.66
C LEU A 525 -7.76 17.64 5.90
N CYS A 526 -7.93 16.83 4.83
CA CYS A 526 -7.94 15.37 4.95
C CYS A 526 -6.61 14.82 5.50
N THR A 527 -5.49 15.34 5.00
CA THR A 527 -4.13 15.02 5.49
C THR A 527 -3.98 15.35 6.98
N LYS A 528 -4.44 16.54 7.41
CA LYS A 528 -4.45 16.95 8.82
C LYS A 528 -5.29 15.99 9.68
N THR A 529 -6.42 15.52 9.14
CA THR A 529 -7.36 14.64 9.83
C THR A 529 -6.75 13.27 10.13
N HIS A 530 -6.14 12.60 9.14
CA HIS A 530 -5.39 11.36 9.41
C HIS A 530 -4.24 11.60 10.38
N PHE A 531 -3.48 12.68 10.22
CA PHE A 531 -2.35 12.99 11.10
C PHE A 531 -2.77 13.10 12.58
N ILE A 532 -3.91 13.74 12.85
CA ILE A 532 -4.46 13.85 14.21
C ILE A 532 -4.86 12.48 14.76
N SER A 533 -5.52 11.64 13.95
CA SER A 533 -5.91 10.27 14.35
C SER A 533 -4.69 9.40 14.67
N ASP A 534 -3.66 9.43 13.81
CA ASP A 534 -2.42 8.67 14.00
C ASP A 534 -1.67 9.14 15.27
N ILE A 535 -1.55 10.45 15.47
CA ILE A 535 -0.94 11.02 16.68
C ILE A 535 -1.74 10.64 17.94
N ALA A 536 -3.07 10.61 17.89
CA ALA A 536 -3.90 10.19 19.02
C ALA A 536 -3.65 8.72 19.39
N THR A 537 -3.50 7.86 18.37
CA THR A 537 -3.15 6.44 18.55
C THR A 537 -1.76 6.28 19.16
N ILE A 538 -0.78 7.07 18.69
CA ILE A 538 0.57 7.10 19.26
C ILE A 538 0.56 7.60 20.71
N ASP A 539 -0.25 8.61 21.02
CA ASP A 539 -0.37 9.15 22.39
C ASP A 539 -0.98 8.13 23.37
N MET A 540 -1.98 7.37 22.92
CA MET A 540 -2.53 6.23 23.69
C MET A 540 -1.44 5.19 23.98
N LEU A 541 -0.68 4.78 22.96
CA LEU A 541 0.42 3.82 23.10
C LEU A 541 1.54 4.33 24.01
N TYR A 542 1.87 5.62 23.92
CA TYR A 542 2.86 6.27 24.77
C TYR A 542 2.48 6.23 26.25
N LYS A 543 1.18 6.33 26.56
CA LYS A 543 0.64 6.27 27.93
C LYS A 543 0.42 4.84 28.44
N ALA A 544 0.33 3.86 27.55
CA ALA A 544 0.16 2.46 27.91
C ALA A 544 1.31 1.90 28.79
N GLU A 545 1.03 0.78 29.44
CA GLU A 545 1.99 0.05 30.26
C GLU A 545 2.63 -1.11 29.47
N THR A 546 3.96 -1.12 29.46
CA THR A 546 4.76 -2.26 28.99
C THR A 546 5.15 -3.12 30.18
N VAL A 547 4.45 -4.24 30.36
CA VAL A 547 4.74 -5.18 31.45
C VAL A 547 5.78 -6.20 31.00
N MET A 548 6.85 -6.35 31.80
CA MET A 548 7.90 -7.34 31.57
C MET A 548 7.79 -8.47 32.59
N GLU A 549 8.09 -9.69 32.16
CA GLU A 549 8.21 -10.88 32.99
C GLU A 549 9.64 -11.40 32.92
N ASP A 550 10.30 -11.49 34.07
CA ASP A 550 11.62 -12.09 34.21
C ASP A 550 11.44 -13.59 34.51
N LYS A 551 12.13 -14.44 33.75
CA LYS A 551 12.17 -15.90 33.93
C LYS A 551 13.62 -16.33 34.04
N SER A 552 13.92 -17.15 35.05
CA SER A 552 15.21 -17.81 35.21
C SER A 552 15.03 -19.31 35.20
N PHE A 553 15.91 -20.02 34.48
CA PHE A 553 15.98 -21.48 34.51
C PHE A 553 17.42 -21.89 34.82
N GLU A 554 17.57 -22.92 35.65
CA GLU A 554 18.84 -23.60 35.90
C GLU A 554 18.76 -25.00 35.30
N ASP A 555 19.39 -25.20 34.14
CA ASP A 555 19.60 -26.52 33.53
C ASP A 555 20.97 -26.53 32.87
N GLY A 556 21.99 -26.99 33.61
CA GLY A 556 23.39 -26.92 33.20
C GLY A 556 23.99 -25.51 33.09
N GLY A 557 23.21 -24.45 33.39
CA GLY A 557 23.59 -23.05 33.40
C GLY A 557 22.42 -22.12 33.73
N ILE A 558 22.71 -20.84 34.05
CA ILE A 558 21.69 -19.82 34.35
C ILE A 558 21.22 -19.16 33.05
N THR A 559 19.95 -19.35 32.68
CA THR A 559 19.32 -18.58 31.59
C THR A 559 18.43 -17.50 32.16
N LEU A 560 18.74 -16.22 31.89
CA LEU A 560 17.90 -15.08 32.21
C LEU A 560 17.09 -14.64 30.99
N LYS A 561 15.75 -14.68 31.08
CA LYS A 561 14.85 -14.28 30.00
C LYS A 561 13.93 -13.18 30.47
N LYS A 562 13.88 -12.08 29.72
CA LYS A 562 12.97 -10.95 29.97
C LYS A 562 11.97 -10.83 28.83
N VAL A 563 10.70 -11.08 29.09
CA VAL A 563 9.64 -11.18 28.05
C VAL A 563 8.57 -10.12 28.29
N ARG A 564 8.25 -9.33 27.27
CA ARG A 564 7.09 -8.43 27.31
C ARG A 564 5.79 -9.22 27.26
N LYS A 565 4.87 -8.93 28.18
CA LYS A 565 3.49 -9.42 28.10
C LYS A 565 2.75 -8.67 26.99
N ARG A 566 2.03 -9.43 26.17
CA ARG A 566 1.19 -8.93 25.07
C ARG A 566 -0.25 -9.43 25.21
N PRO A 567 -1.25 -8.70 24.68
CA PRO A 567 -1.12 -7.33 24.18
C PRO A 567 -0.80 -6.32 25.30
N ILE A 568 -0.51 -5.07 24.92
CA ILE A 568 -0.30 -3.97 25.89
C ILE A 568 -1.44 -3.87 26.91
N LYS A 569 -1.11 -3.39 28.11
CA LYS A 569 -2.12 -3.08 29.13
C LYS A 569 -2.33 -1.59 29.23
N LEU A 570 -3.59 -1.21 29.43
CA LEU A 570 -3.97 0.15 29.81
C LEU A 570 -3.57 0.38 31.27
N LYS A 571 -3.07 1.58 31.56
CA LYS A 571 -2.78 2.02 32.93
C LYS A 571 -4.05 2.36 33.70
#